data_AF-A0AAD3RZ47-F1
#
_entry.id   AF-A0AAD3RZ47-F1
#
_cell.length_a   1.000
_cell.length_b   1.000
_cell.length_c   1.000
_cell.angle_alpha   90.00
_cell.angle_beta   90.00
_cell.angle_gamma   90.00
#
_symmetry.space_group_name_H-M   'P 1'
#
loop_
_entity.id
_entity.type
_entity.pdbx_description
1 polymer ?
#
loop_
_entity_poly.entity_id
_entity_poly.type
_entity_poly.pdbx_seq_one_letter_code
_entity_poly.pdbx_strand_id
1 'polypeptide(L)'
;MEKTYLTHILFVVFCLDMVMRVCCQDYPSAEVTAVYIVTLKHAPAYNYYDELRKRNSVSKHGSSPVLSRLDNPGNVSRSDAQYCYILRMHDSLLRKVLSGEKYLKLYSYHYLINGFAVLITPQQANKLSLRREVANVVLDFSVRTATTHTPQFLGLPQGAWVQEGGYNSAGEGIVIGFIDTGIDPTHPSFADDLAANAYPVPQHFSGICEVTRDFPSGSCNRKLIGARHFAASAITRGIFNASQDYASPFDGDGHGTHTASIASGNHGIPVIVAGHHFGNASGMAPRSQ
;
A
#
# COMPACT_ATOMS: atom_id res chain seq x y z
N MET A 1 63.74 -21.80 31.17
CA MET A 1 62.40 -21.17 31.17
C MET A 1 61.94 -20.71 29.78
N GLU A 2 62.75 -20.81 28.71
CA GLU A 2 62.36 -20.36 27.36
C GLU A 2 61.71 -21.43 26.46
N LYS A 3 62.01 -22.72 26.67
CA LYS A 3 61.51 -23.80 25.79
C LYS A 3 60.05 -24.20 26.01
N THR A 4 59.46 -23.88 27.16
CA THR A 4 58.06 -24.20 27.48
C THR A 4 57.07 -23.16 26.95
N TYR A 5 57.50 -21.90 26.76
CA TYR A 5 56.64 -20.85 26.21
C TYR A 5 56.42 -20.98 24.70
N LEU A 6 57.43 -21.47 23.96
CA LEU A 6 57.32 -21.61 22.51
C LEU A 6 56.35 -22.73 22.08
N THR A 7 56.29 -23.82 22.85
CA THR A 7 55.33 -24.92 22.63
C THR A 7 53.90 -24.53 22.98
N HIS A 8 53.69 -23.70 24.02
CA HIS A 8 52.35 -23.19 24.33
C HIS A 8 51.86 -22.16 23.32
N ILE A 9 52.74 -21.32 22.76
CA ILE A 9 52.37 -20.36 21.71
C ILE A 9 52.01 -21.08 20.41
N LEU A 10 52.77 -22.11 19.99
CA LEU A 10 52.42 -22.89 18.80
C LEU A 10 51.08 -23.64 18.95
N PHE A 11 50.78 -24.17 20.13
CA PHE A 11 49.52 -24.89 20.38
C PHE A 11 48.30 -23.96 20.38
N VAL A 12 48.45 -22.74 20.91
CA VAL A 12 47.39 -21.72 20.92
C VAL A 12 47.11 -21.18 19.51
N VAL A 13 48.15 -21.00 18.67
CA VAL A 13 47.98 -20.57 17.28
C VAL A 13 47.31 -21.67 16.43
N PHE A 14 47.66 -22.94 16.64
CA PHE A 14 47.03 -24.06 15.92
C PHE A 14 45.57 -24.29 16.34
N CYS A 15 45.23 -24.07 17.62
CA CYS A 15 43.85 -24.07 18.08
C CYS A 15 43.05 -22.85 17.60
N LEU A 16 43.66 -21.65 17.48
CA LEU A 16 42.98 -20.49 16.92
C LEU A 16 42.69 -20.65 15.41
N ASP A 17 43.61 -21.24 14.64
CA ASP A 17 43.38 -21.53 13.22
C ASP A 17 42.34 -22.63 13.00
N MET A 18 42.26 -23.62 13.90
CA MET A 18 41.24 -24.67 13.86
C MET A 18 39.86 -24.15 14.30
N VAL A 19 39.81 -23.15 15.20
CA VAL A 19 38.55 -22.50 15.62
C VAL A 19 38.10 -21.43 14.60
N MET A 20 39.01 -20.69 13.97
CA MET A 20 38.67 -19.74 12.89
C MET A 20 38.24 -20.44 11.59
N ARG A 21 38.65 -21.69 11.35
CA ARG A 21 38.12 -22.51 10.24
C ARG A 21 36.75 -23.12 10.50
N VAL A 22 36.26 -23.12 11.74
CA VAL A 22 34.91 -23.60 12.09
C VAL A 22 33.88 -22.45 12.10
N CYS A 23 34.32 -21.20 12.22
CA CYS A 23 33.43 -20.02 12.22
C CYS A 23 33.22 -19.37 10.84
N CYS A 24 33.93 -19.80 9.80
CA CYS A 24 33.65 -19.44 8.41
C CYS A 24 33.09 -20.65 7.66
N GLN A 25 31.96 -21.18 8.13
CA GLN A 25 31.00 -21.70 7.15
C GLN A 25 30.45 -20.47 6.43
N ASP A 26 30.99 -20.20 5.25
CA ASP A 26 30.23 -19.52 4.20
C ASP A 26 28.92 -20.29 4.06
N TYR A 27 27.88 -19.87 4.79
CA TYR A 27 26.52 -20.21 4.43
C TYR A 27 26.39 -19.79 2.98
N PRO A 28 26.04 -20.69 2.05
CA PRO A 28 25.81 -20.28 0.69
C PRO A 28 24.64 -19.28 0.73
N SER A 29 24.96 -17.99 0.69
CA SER A 29 24.02 -16.87 0.56
C SER A 29 23.24 -16.93 -0.77
N ALA A 30 23.43 -18.00 -1.54
CA ALA A 30 22.82 -18.30 -2.81
C ALA A 30 21.46 -19.01 -2.74
N GLU A 31 21.02 -19.51 -1.58
CA GLU A 31 19.77 -20.27 -1.49
C GLU A 31 18.60 -19.56 -0.80
N VAL A 32 18.83 -18.48 -0.05
CA VAL A 32 17.73 -17.80 0.63
C VAL A 32 16.97 -16.93 -0.36
N THR A 33 15.73 -17.30 -0.66
CA THR A 33 14.82 -16.47 -1.46
C THR A 33 14.38 -15.25 -0.68
N ALA A 34 14.24 -14.13 -1.37
CA ALA A 34 13.72 -12.89 -0.83
C ALA A 34 12.72 -12.28 -1.82
N VAL A 35 11.86 -11.40 -1.32
CA VAL A 35 10.94 -10.65 -2.18
C VAL A 35 11.68 -9.45 -2.76
N TYR A 36 11.70 -9.34 -4.08
CA TYR A 36 12.23 -8.20 -4.80
C TYR A 36 11.12 -7.47 -5.54
N ILE A 37 11.20 -6.15 -5.55
CA ILE A 37 10.38 -5.27 -6.38
C ILE A 37 11.19 -4.96 -7.64
N VAL A 38 10.67 -5.37 -8.79
CA VAL A 38 11.26 -5.14 -10.11
C VAL A 38 10.45 -4.10 -10.83
N THR A 39 11.09 -3.02 -11.27
CA THR A 39 10.45 -1.95 -12.07
C THR A 39 10.98 -2.00 -13.49
N LEU A 40 10.10 -1.74 -14.46
CA LEU A 40 10.40 -1.78 -15.89
C LEU A 40 10.48 -0.37 -16.47
N LYS A 41 11.27 -0.19 -17.52
CA LYS A 41 11.43 1.11 -18.20
C LYS A 41 10.21 1.53 -19.02
N HIS A 42 9.36 0.57 -19.40
CA HIS A 42 8.16 0.84 -20.18
C HIS A 42 7.14 1.62 -19.35
N ALA A 43 6.43 2.55 -19.98
CA ALA A 43 5.46 3.39 -19.31
C ALA A 43 4.36 2.57 -18.59
N PRO A 44 3.89 3.03 -17.41
CA PRO A 44 2.73 2.45 -16.73
C PRO A 44 1.43 2.84 -17.45
N ALA A 45 0.31 2.28 -16.99
CA ALA A 45 -1.02 2.53 -17.55
C ALA A 45 -1.45 3.99 -17.41
N TYR A 46 -1.04 4.71 -16.35
CA TYR A 46 -1.44 6.11 -16.15
C TYR A 46 -0.97 7.04 -17.27
N ASN A 47 0.24 6.84 -17.83
CA ASN A 47 0.75 7.67 -18.93
C ASN A 47 -0.17 7.65 -20.16
N TYR A 48 -0.88 6.54 -20.39
CA TYR A 48 -1.85 6.44 -21.47
C TYR A 48 -3.09 7.32 -21.23
N TYR A 49 -3.57 7.42 -19.99
CA TYR A 49 -4.67 8.32 -19.64
C TYR A 49 -4.28 9.79 -19.82
N ASP A 50 -3.06 10.18 -19.45
CA ASP A 50 -2.57 11.55 -19.65
C ASP A 50 -2.41 11.89 -21.14
N GLU A 51 -1.90 10.96 -21.96
CA GLU A 51 -1.82 11.11 -23.41
C GLU A 51 -3.20 11.26 -24.06
N LEU A 52 -4.20 10.46 -23.63
CA LEU A 52 -5.59 10.60 -24.10
C LEU A 52 -6.21 11.94 -23.69
N ARG A 53 -5.94 12.40 -22.46
CA ARG A 53 -6.40 13.71 -21.98
C ARG A 53 -5.80 14.85 -22.79
N LYS A 54 -4.48 14.77 -23.10
CA LYS A 54 -3.79 15.74 -23.94
C LYS A 54 -4.32 15.74 -25.37
N ARG A 55 -4.53 14.57 -26.00
CA ARG A 55 -5.12 14.47 -27.35
C ARG A 55 -6.51 15.11 -27.44
N ASN A 56 -7.36 14.89 -26.44
CA ASN A 56 -8.69 15.50 -26.38
C ASN A 56 -8.65 17.01 -26.10
N SER A 57 -7.61 17.50 -25.41
CA SER A 57 -7.42 18.95 -25.16
C SER A 57 -6.88 19.71 -26.38
N VAL A 58 -6.05 19.08 -27.22
CA VAL A 58 -5.52 19.68 -28.46
C VAL A 58 -6.61 19.80 -29.54
N SER A 59 -7.67 18.98 -29.47
CA SER A 59 -8.80 19.05 -30.40
C SER A 59 -9.82 20.16 -30.10
N LYS A 60 -9.62 20.97 -29.05
CA LYS A 60 -10.48 22.11 -28.67
C LYS A 60 -9.69 23.42 -28.70
N HIS A 61 -9.33 23.88 -29.88
CA HIS A 61 -9.12 25.31 -30.16
C HIS A 61 -10.20 25.78 -31.12
N GLY A 62 -11.34 26.17 -30.53
CA GLY A 62 -12.50 26.68 -31.25
C GLY A 62 -13.72 26.84 -30.33
N SER A 63 -13.89 28.05 -29.78
CA SER A 63 -15.10 28.63 -29.16
C SER A 63 -15.63 28.07 -27.81
N SER A 64 -16.13 29.02 -27.00
CA SER A 64 -16.60 29.03 -25.60
C SER A 64 -17.53 27.90 -25.09
N PRO A 65 -17.71 27.75 -23.75
CA PRO A 65 -17.99 26.48 -23.11
C PRO A 65 -19.49 26.18 -23.04
N VAL A 66 -19.91 25.13 -23.74
CA VAL A 66 -21.15 24.41 -23.44
C VAL A 66 -20.75 23.08 -22.81
N LEU A 67 -21.30 22.83 -21.62
CA LEU A 67 -21.10 21.65 -20.80
C LEU A 67 -21.72 20.43 -21.50
N SER A 68 -21.02 19.85 -22.46
CA SER A 68 -21.47 18.66 -23.18
C SER A 68 -21.17 17.42 -22.37
N ARG A 69 -22.24 16.82 -21.84
CA ARG A 69 -22.45 15.39 -21.53
C ARG A 69 -21.24 14.49 -21.82
N LEU A 70 -20.64 13.95 -20.76
CA LEU A 70 -19.79 12.78 -20.83
C LEU A 70 -20.65 11.54 -20.58
N ASP A 71 -21.15 10.95 -21.65
CA ASP A 71 -21.40 9.51 -21.68
C ASP A 71 -20.74 8.96 -22.94
N ASN A 72 -19.77 8.05 -22.78
CA ASN A 72 -19.55 6.99 -23.76
C ASN A 72 -18.91 5.75 -23.09
N PRO A 73 -19.54 4.56 -23.16
CA PRO A 73 -19.02 3.30 -22.60
C PRO A 73 -17.77 2.72 -23.32
N GLY A 74 -17.25 3.38 -24.36
CA GLY A 74 -16.19 2.84 -25.22
C GLY A 74 -14.76 2.88 -24.66
N ASN A 75 -14.51 3.55 -23.54
CA ASN A 75 -13.15 3.72 -22.99
C ASN A 75 -12.73 2.64 -21.99
N VAL A 76 -13.68 1.90 -21.40
CA VAL A 76 -13.39 0.81 -20.44
C VAL A 76 -12.69 -0.37 -21.14
N SER A 77 -13.05 -0.66 -22.39
CA SER A 77 -12.47 -1.77 -23.16
C SER A 77 -10.98 -1.58 -23.51
N ARG A 78 -10.50 -0.33 -23.68
CA ARG A 78 -9.10 -0.04 -24.05
C ARG A 78 -8.16 0.00 -22.84
N SER A 79 -8.64 0.42 -21.67
CA SER A 79 -7.86 0.33 -20.42
C SER A 79 -7.62 -1.12 -20.00
N ASP A 80 -8.62 -1.99 -20.17
CA ASP A 80 -8.51 -3.41 -19.85
C ASP A 80 -7.54 -4.15 -20.78
N ALA A 81 -7.52 -3.78 -22.08
CA ALA A 81 -6.57 -4.32 -23.04
C ALA A 81 -5.12 -3.94 -22.70
N GLN A 82 -4.87 -2.67 -22.31
CA GLN A 82 -3.54 -2.21 -21.90
C GLN A 82 -3.11 -2.83 -20.56
N TYR A 83 -4.03 -2.97 -19.62
CA TYR A 83 -3.81 -3.70 -18.37
C TYR A 83 -3.37 -5.14 -18.65
N CYS A 84 -4.12 -5.87 -19.47
CA CYS A 84 -3.79 -7.24 -19.87
C CYS A 84 -2.43 -7.30 -20.58
N TYR A 85 -2.08 -6.29 -21.37
CA TYR A 85 -0.76 -6.21 -22.03
C TYR A 85 0.38 -6.06 -21.02
N ILE A 86 0.28 -5.14 -20.06
CA ILE A 86 1.32 -4.93 -19.04
C ILE A 86 1.53 -6.21 -18.22
N LEU A 87 0.45 -6.87 -17.79
CA LEU A 87 0.55 -8.14 -17.07
C LEU A 87 1.24 -9.23 -17.88
N ARG A 88 0.87 -9.38 -19.16
CA ARG A 88 1.52 -10.34 -20.06
C ARG A 88 3.01 -10.03 -20.26
N MET A 89 3.38 -8.75 -20.30
CA MET A 89 4.79 -8.35 -20.36
C MET A 89 5.55 -8.81 -19.11
N HIS A 90 5.00 -8.61 -17.91
CA HIS A 90 5.62 -9.08 -16.67
C HIS A 90 5.85 -10.60 -16.71
N ASP A 91 4.81 -11.35 -17.07
CA ASP A 91 4.87 -12.81 -17.10
C ASP A 91 5.83 -13.31 -18.20
N SER A 92 5.85 -12.65 -19.35
CA SER A 92 6.77 -12.99 -20.43
C SER A 92 8.22 -12.73 -20.05
N LEU A 93 8.49 -11.64 -19.32
CA LEU A 93 9.84 -11.34 -18.85
C LEU A 93 10.30 -12.41 -17.85
N LEU A 94 9.48 -12.72 -16.84
CA LEU A 94 9.79 -13.73 -15.83
C LEU A 94 10.03 -15.11 -16.46
N ARG A 95 9.13 -15.57 -17.33
CA ARG A 95 9.29 -16.86 -18.03
C ARG A 95 10.55 -16.92 -18.89
N LYS A 96 10.91 -15.83 -19.56
CA LYS A 96 12.09 -15.77 -20.44
C LYS A 96 13.40 -15.76 -19.65
N VAL A 97 13.46 -14.98 -18.56
CA VAL A 97 14.70 -14.75 -17.81
C VAL A 97 14.97 -15.89 -16.82
N LEU A 98 13.92 -16.44 -16.22
CA LEU A 98 13.97 -17.47 -15.18
C LEU A 98 13.46 -18.82 -15.70
N SER A 99 13.67 -19.09 -16.99
CA SER A 99 13.18 -20.31 -17.65
C SER A 99 13.74 -21.56 -16.95
N GLY A 100 12.84 -22.44 -16.50
CA GLY A 100 13.21 -23.67 -15.78
C GLY A 100 13.56 -23.47 -14.30
N GLU A 101 13.45 -22.24 -13.79
CA GLU A 101 13.72 -21.91 -12.40
C GLU A 101 12.42 -21.65 -11.63
N LYS A 102 12.43 -21.93 -10.32
CA LYS A 102 11.29 -21.62 -9.45
C LYS A 102 11.28 -20.14 -9.09
N TYR A 103 10.11 -19.53 -9.16
CA TYR A 103 9.83 -18.18 -8.69
C TYR A 103 8.35 -18.07 -8.33
N LEU A 104 7.98 -17.11 -7.48
CA LEU A 104 6.58 -16.79 -7.16
C LEU A 104 6.34 -15.29 -7.36
N LYS A 105 5.53 -14.92 -8.35
CA LYS A 105 5.10 -13.53 -8.53
C LYS A 105 3.97 -13.22 -7.55
N LEU A 106 4.17 -12.23 -6.69
CA LEU A 106 3.23 -11.84 -5.65
C LEU A 106 2.26 -10.76 -6.13
N TYR A 107 2.79 -9.74 -6.81
CA TYR A 107 2.00 -8.59 -7.27
C TYR A 107 2.44 -8.12 -8.65
N SER A 108 1.51 -7.47 -9.36
CA SER A 108 1.80 -6.73 -10.59
C SER A 108 1.31 -5.29 -10.46
N TYR A 109 2.25 -4.37 -10.46
CA TYR A 109 2.04 -2.94 -10.43
C TYR A 109 1.96 -2.41 -11.85
N HIS A 110 0.90 -1.69 -12.16
CA HIS A 110 0.64 -1.23 -13.53
C HIS A 110 0.06 0.19 -13.60
N TYR A 111 -0.62 0.66 -12.55
CA TYR A 111 -1.22 2.00 -12.54
C TYR A 111 -0.18 3.11 -12.48
N LEU A 112 0.56 3.22 -11.36
CA LEU A 112 1.54 4.30 -11.12
C LEU A 112 2.96 3.93 -11.54
N ILE A 113 3.33 2.68 -11.32
CA ILE A 113 4.61 2.12 -11.73
C ILE A 113 4.35 0.88 -12.58
N ASN A 114 5.23 0.61 -13.54
CA ASN A 114 5.22 -0.63 -14.29
C ASN A 114 6.23 -1.59 -13.66
N GLY A 115 5.74 -2.59 -12.94
CA GLY A 115 6.63 -3.49 -12.21
C GLY A 115 5.90 -4.62 -11.51
N PHE A 116 6.62 -5.44 -10.78
CA PHE A 116 6.06 -6.57 -10.04
C PHE A 116 6.88 -6.88 -8.80
N ALA A 117 6.24 -7.48 -7.80
CA ALA A 117 6.93 -8.10 -6.66
C ALA A 117 7.05 -9.60 -6.91
N VAL A 118 8.23 -10.16 -6.67
CA VAL A 118 8.52 -11.57 -6.92
C VAL A 118 9.45 -12.14 -5.86
N LEU A 119 9.14 -13.34 -5.38
CA LEU A 119 10.02 -14.14 -4.51
C LEU A 119 11.01 -14.91 -5.38
N ILE A 120 12.30 -14.60 -5.24
CA ILE A 120 13.42 -15.14 -6.03
C ILE A 120 14.72 -15.14 -5.22
N THR A 121 15.74 -15.85 -5.70
CA THR A 121 17.10 -15.80 -5.13
C THR A 121 17.85 -14.53 -5.57
N PRO A 122 18.92 -14.12 -4.87
CA PRO A 122 19.78 -13.02 -5.30
C PRO A 122 20.37 -13.20 -6.72
N GLN A 123 20.68 -14.44 -7.11
CA GLN A 123 21.20 -14.76 -8.45
C GLN A 123 20.14 -14.50 -9.52
N GLN A 124 18.89 -14.86 -9.25
CA GLN A 124 17.77 -14.58 -10.13
C GLN A 124 17.48 -13.07 -10.22
N ALA A 125 17.57 -12.35 -9.10
CA ALA A 125 17.45 -10.90 -9.07
C ALA A 125 18.53 -10.23 -9.94
N ASN A 126 19.76 -10.74 -9.89
CA ASN A 126 20.85 -10.29 -10.76
C ASN A 126 20.60 -10.61 -12.25
N LYS A 127 20.03 -11.79 -12.58
CA LYS A 127 19.63 -12.09 -13.97
C LYS A 127 18.61 -11.08 -14.50
N LEU A 128 17.68 -10.65 -13.64
CA LEU A 128 16.67 -9.64 -13.99
C LEU A 128 17.30 -8.24 -14.13
N SER A 129 18.20 -7.82 -13.24
CA SER A 129 18.83 -6.50 -13.30
C SER A 129 19.66 -6.27 -14.58
N LEU A 130 20.19 -7.34 -15.17
CA LEU A 130 20.95 -7.30 -16.42
C LEU A 130 20.08 -7.13 -17.68
N ARG A 131 18.74 -7.17 -17.54
CA ARG A 131 17.83 -7.03 -18.68
C ARG A 131 17.65 -5.57 -19.06
N ARG A 132 17.74 -5.27 -20.37
CA ARG A 132 17.61 -3.89 -20.88
C ARG A 132 16.27 -3.26 -20.52
N GLU A 133 15.23 -4.08 -20.44
CA GLU A 133 13.84 -3.73 -20.17
C GLU A 133 13.61 -3.37 -18.67
N VAL A 134 14.48 -3.84 -17.78
CA VAL A 134 14.40 -3.60 -16.33
C VAL A 134 15.08 -2.28 -15.98
N ALA A 135 14.41 -1.47 -15.16
CA ALA A 135 14.89 -0.19 -14.67
C ALA A 135 15.59 -0.35 -13.32
N ASN A 136 14.96 -1.08 -12.39
CA ASN A 136 15.51 -1.29 -11.04
C ASN A 136 15.04 -2.63 -10.46
N VAL A 137 15.85 -3.20 -9.58
CA VAL A 137 15.55 -4.39 -8.77
C VAL A 137 15.96 -4.08 -7.34
N VAL A 138 14.97 -3.98 -6.44
CA VAL A 138 15.21 -3.63 -5.03
C VAL A 138 14.62 -4.67 -4.10
N LEU A 139 15.25 -4.87 -2.94
CA LEU A 139 14.69 -5.71 -1.89
C LEU A 139 13.44 -5.07 -1.29
N ASP A 140 12.43 -5.89 -1.04
CA ASP A 140 11.28 -5.50 -0.22
C ASP A 140 11.68 -5.44 1.26
N PHE A 141 11.27 -4.38 1.96
CA PHE A 141 11.61 -4.15 3.37
C PHE A 141 10.40 -3.63 4.14
N SER A 142 10.40 -3.87 5.46
CA SER A 142 9.30 -3.49 6.33
C SER A 142 9.48 -2.06 6.84
N VAL A 143 8.38 -1.31 6.92
CA VAL A 143 8.32 0.03 7.53
C VAL A 143 7.53 -0.04 8.84
N ARG A 144 7.76 0.91 9.75
CA ARG A 144 7.03 1.01 11.03
C ARG A 144 5.96 2.09 10.95
N THR A 145 4.84 1.88 11.63
CA THR A 145 3.81 2.89 11.84
C THR A 145 4.37 4.06 12.65
N ALA A 146 3.92 5.27 12.34
CA ALA A 146 4.34 6.47 13.03
C ALA A 146 3.18 7.47 13.04
N THR A 147 2.62 7.77 14.22
CA THR A 147 1.67 8.88 14.38
C THR A 147 1.69 9.50 15.78
N THR A 148 1.29 10.77 15.85
CA THR A 148 0.99 11.58 17.04
C THR A 148 -0.27 12.42 16.79
N HIS A 149 -0.92 12.87 17.87
CA HIS A 149 -2.27 13.45 17.93
C HIS A 149 -2.44 14.83 17.22
N THR A 150 -3.70 15.31 17.14
CA THR A 150 -4.19 16.60 17.73
C THR A 150 -5.00 17.55 16.81
N PRO A 151 -6.30 17.30 16.60
CA PRO A 151 -7.25 18.27 16.02
C PRO A 151 -7.27 19.64 16.70
N GLN A 152 -7.38 19.67 18.03
CA GLN A 152 -7.56 20.92 18.78
C GLN A 152 -6.31 21.80 18.76
N PHE A 153 -5.13 21.19 18.65
CA PHE A 153 -3.87 21.91 18.51
C PHE A 153 -3.82 22.79 17.26
N LEU A 154 -4.53 22.40 16.20
CA LEU A 154 -4.53 23.11 14.92
C LEU A 154 -5.59 24.22 14.82
N GLY A 155 -6.40 24.46 15.86
CA GLY A 155 -7.38 25.56 15.88
C GLY A 155 -8.50 25.46 14.83
N LEU A 156 -8.73 24.28 14.24
CA LEU A 156 -9.69 24.10 13.14
C LEU A 156 -11.15 24.44 13.46
N PRO A 157 -11.69 24.20 14.68
CA PRO A 157 -13.08 24.52 14.98
C PRO A 157 -13.43 26.01 14.84
N GLN A 158 -12.43 26.91 14.95
CA GLN A 158 -12.58 28.35 14.71
C GLN A 158 -11.93 28.82 13.40
N GLY A 159 -11.33 27.90 12.63
CA GLY A 159 -10.53 28.17 11.44
C GLY A 159 -11.17 27.68 10.15
N ALA A 160 -10.45 26.84 9.40
CA ALA A 160 -10.81 26.41 8.04
C ALA A 160 -12.24 25.84 7.92
N TRP A 161 -12.77 25.19 8.95
CA TRP A 161 -14.15 24.68 8.92
C TRP A 161 -15.19 25.79 8.80
N VAL A 162 -15.03 26.90 9.51
CA VAL A 162 -15.99 28.02 9.47
C VAL A 162 -15.98 28.72 8.11
N GLN A 163 -14.80 28.78 7.47
CA GLN A 163 -14.62 29.40 6.17
C GLN A 163 -15.24 28.59 5.02
N GLU A 164 -15.30 27.25 5.17
CA GLU A 164 -15.75 26.30 4.15
C GLU A 164 -17.17 25.73 4.41
N GLY A 165 -18.02 26.45 5.15
CA GLY A 165 -19.44 26.08 5.35
C GLY A 165 -19.75 25.23 6.59
N GLY A 166 -18.78 25.05 7.49
CA GLY A 166 -18.92 24.32 8.75
C GLY A 166 -18.64 22.82 8.64
N TYR A 167 -18.74 22.11 9.76
CA TYR A 167 -18.45 20.66 9.82
C TYR A 167 -19.44 19.81 8.99
N ASN A 168 -20.61 20.34 8.65
CA ASN A 168 -21.64 19.64 7.87
C ASN A 168 -21.27 19.43 6.39
N SER A 169 -20.26 20.15 5.88
CA SER A 169 -19.75 20.04 4.50
C SER A 169 -18.23 19.87 4.43
N ALA A 170 -17.51 19.93 5.56
CA ALA A 170 -16.05 19.91 5.58
C ALA A 170 -15.44 18.64 4.97
N GLY A 171 -14.84 18.79 3.79
CA GLY A 171 -14.24 17.70 3.01
C GLY A 171 -15.22 16.91 2.15
N GLU A 172 -16.47 17.34 2.00
CA GLU A 172 -17.47 16.65 1.17
C GLU A 172 -17.00 16.50 -0.28
N GLY A 173 -17.14 15.29 -0.83
CA GLY A 173 -16.68 14.95 -2.18
C GLY A 173 -15.17 14.71 -2.31
N ILE A 174 -14.41 14.83 -1.21
CA ILE A 174 -12.99 14.46 -1.15
C ILE A 174 -12.87 13.02 -0.65
N VAL A 175 -12.02 12.24 -1.32
CA VAL A 175 -11.65 10.89 -0.89
C VAL A 175 -10.24 10.92 -0.30
N ILE A 176 -10.07 10.37 0.90
CA ILE A 176 -8.77 10.27 1.58
C ILE A 176 -8.33 8.81 1.60
N GLY A 177 -7.20 8.52 0.96
CA GLY A 177 -6.61 7.17 0.96
C GLY A 177 -5.67 6.97 2.14
N PHE A 178 -5.86 5.89 2.90
CA PHE A 178 -4.98 5.48 3.99
C PHE A 178 -4.20 4.23 3.61
N ILE A 179 -2.89 4.23 3.89
CA ILE A 179 -2.03 3.05 3.82
C ILE A 179 -1.60 2.77 5.26
N ASP A 180 -2.28 1.84 5.90
CA ASP A 180 -2.17 1.60 7.34
C ASP A 180 -2.50 0.14 7.69
N THR A 181 -2.69 -0.19 8.97
CA THR A 181 -2.96 -1.55 9.48
C THR A 181 -4.33 -2.11 9.13
N GLY A 182 -5.21 -1.28 8.57
CA GLY A 182 -6.56 -1.65 8.16
C GLY A 182 -7.59 -0.61 8.59
N ILE A 183 -8.85 -1.03 8.62
CA ILE A 183 -9.95 -0.23 9.19
C ILE A 183 -10.95 -1.15 9.92
N ASP A 184 -11.46 -0.71 11.07
CA ASP A 184 -12.69 -1.26 11.67
C ASP A 184 -13.91 -0.59 10.99
N PRO A 185 -14.63 -1.31 10.11
CA PRO A 185 -15.77 -0.75 9.39
C PRO A 185 -16.98 -0.51 10.30
N THR A 186 -17.00 -1.11 11.50
CA THR A 186 -18.12 -1.00 12.44
C THR A 186 -18.01 0.21 13.37
N HIS A 187 -16.86 0.89 13.37
CA HIS A 187 -16.63 2.03 14.24
C HIS A 187 -17.55 3.22 13.86
N PRO A 188 -18.25 3.86 14.81
CA PRO A 188 -19.22 4.94 14.52
C PRO A 188 -18.66 6.14 13.75
N SER A 189 -17.34 6.36 13.82
CA SER A 189 -16.64 7.36 13.00
C SER A 189 -16.77 7.14 11.49
N PHE A 190 -17.12 5.93 11.04
CA PHE A 190 -17.26 5.57 9.63
C PHE A 190 -18.69 5.15 9.24
N ALA A 191 -19.65 5.37 10.13
CA ALA A 191 -21.06 5.15 9.82
C ALA A 191 -21.58 6.19 8.81
N ASP A 192 -22.46 5.79 7.89
CA ASP A 192 -23.03 6.68 6.87
C ASP A 192 -24.49 7.08 7.12
N ASP A 193 -25.06 6.65 8.24
CA ASP A 193 -26.44 6.88 8.67
C ASP A 193 -26.58 7.93 9.78
N LEU A 194 -25.47 8.39 10.38
CA LEU A 194 -25.47 9.39 11.45
C LEU A 194 -25.68 10.82 10.95
N ALA A 195 -25.41 11.09 9.68
CA ALA A 195 -25.52 12.43 9.10
C ALA A 195 -26.94 12.67 8.54
N ALA A 196 -27.45 13.89 8.72
CA ALA A 196 -28.74 14.29 8.15
C ALA A 196 -28.76 14.21 6.61
N ASN A 197 -27.60 14.42 5.98
CA ASN A 197 -27.40 14.31 4.54
C ASN A 197 -26.55 13.07 4.21
N ALA A 198 -26.96 12.33 3.18
CA ALA A 198 -26.18 11.22 2.66
C ALA A 198 -24.78 11.68 2.23
N TYR A 199 -23.81 10.78 2.30
CA TYR A 199 -22.46 11.01 1.78
C TYR A 199 -22.46 10.87 0.25
N PRO A 200 -22.13 11.93 -0.52
CA PRO A 200 -22.03 11.84 -1.97
C PRO A 200 -20.73 11.12 -2.34
N VAL A 201 -20.84 9.89 -2.86
CA VAL A 201 -19.69 9.17 -3.40
C VAL A 201 -19.30 9.78 -4.75
N PRO A 202 -18.05 10.22 -4.96
CA PRO A 202 -17.65 10.81 -6.23
C PRO A 202 -17.87 9.83 -7.40
N GLN A 203 -18.54 10.28 -8.47
CA GLN A 203 -18.90 9.43 -9.62
C GLN A 203 -17.71 8.75 -10.30
N HIS A 204 -16.52 9.34 -10.19
CA HIS A 204 -15.29 8.84 -10.78
C HIS A 204 -14.49 7.94 -9.84
N PHE A 205 -14.97 7.70 -8.61
CA PHE A 205 -14.31 6.78 -7.69
C PHE A 205 -14.49 5.35 -8.18
N SER A 206 -13.36 4.68 -8.44
CA SER A 206 -13.31 3.30 -8.94
C SER A 206 -12.56 2.38 -7.97
N GLY A 207 -12.52 2.74 -6.69
CA GLY A 207 -11.95 1.88 -5.66
C GLY A 207 -12.77 0.61 -5.46
N ILE A 208 -12.15 -0.39 -4.87
CA ILE A 208 -12.75 -1.69 -4.63
C ILE A 208 -12.96 -1.84 -3.12
N CYS A 209 -14.11 -2.38 -2.74
CA CYS A 209 -14.32 -2.93 -1.41
C CYS A 209 -14.07 -4.43 -1.48
N GLU A 210 -12.93 -4.87 -0.98
CA GLU A 210 -12.58 -6.28 -0.97
C GLU A 210 -13.39 -7.04 0.07
N VAL A 211 -13.98 -8.16 -0.34
CA VAL A 211 -14.77 -9.03 0.53
C VAL A 211 -13.92 -10.22 0.95
N THR A 212 -13.78 -10.40 2.26
CA THR A 212 -13.08 -11.53 2.87
C THR A 212 -13.93 -12.11 4.01
N ARG A 213 -13.47 -13.19 4.66
CA ARG A 213 -14.16 -13.75 5.83
C ARG A 213 -14.32 -12.73 6.96
N ASP A 214 -13.26 -11.95 7.21
CA ASP A 214 -13.19 -11.02 8.35
C ASP A 214 -13.60 -9.58 7.96
N PHE A 215 -13.88 -9.35 6.67
CA PHE A 215 -14.38 -8.10 6.11
C PHE A 215 -15.50 -8.42 5.10
N PRO A 216 -16.71 -8.76 5.58
CA PRO A 216 -17.79 -9.27 4.73
C PRO A 216 -18.40 -8.20 3.81
N SER A 217 -19.25 -8.65 2.89
CA SER A 217 -20.04 -7.73 2.06
C SER A 217 -20.88 -6.80 2.94
N GLY A 218 -20.85 -5.50 2.64
CA GLY A 218 -21.50 -4.46 3.44
C GLY A 218 -20.59 -3.76 4.43
N SER A 219 -19.32 -4.19 4.59
CA SER A 219 -18.35 -3.47 5.41
C SER A 219 -17.96 -2.09 4.84
N CYS A 220 -18.02 -1.90 3.52
CA CYS A 220 -17.98 -0.56 2.93
C CYS A 220 -19.39 0.01 2.79
N ASN A 221 -19.49 1.33 2.95
CA ASN A 221 -20.72 2.10 2.87
C ASN A 221 -20.45 3.42 2.12
N ARG A 222 -21.29 4.44 2.27
CA ARG A 222 -21.07 5.73 1.57
C ARG A 222 -20.00 6.62 2.22
N LYS A 223 -19.55 6.28 3.43
CA LYS A 223 -18.46 6.95 4.15
C LYS A 223 -17.14 6.23 3.90
N LEU A 224 -17.04 4.95 4.27
CA LEU A 224 -15.95 4.06 3.92
C LEU A 224 -16.22 3.43 2.55
N ILE A 225 -15.78 4.06 1.47
CA ILE A 225 -16.17 3.70 0.10
C ILE A 225 -15.28 2.64 -0.56
N GLY A 226 -14.11 2.32 0.01
CA GLY A 226 -13.19 1.33 -0.53
C GLY A 226 -12.22 0.82 0.52
N ALA A 227 -11.85 -0.45 0.41
CA ALA A 227 -11.01 -1.14 1.37
C ALA A 227 -10.25 -2.28 0.66
N ARG A 228 -8.93 -2.30 0.80
CA ARG A 228 -8.03 -3.27 0.17
C ARG A 228 -6.92 -3.63 1.13
N HIS A 229 -6.35 -4.82 0.96
CA HIS A 229 -5.19 -5.24 1.73
C HIS A 229 -4.07 -5.82 0.86
N PHE A 230 -2.84 -5.81 1.39
CA PHE A 230 -1.64 -6.28 0.70
C PHE A 230 -0.71 -7.04 1.66
N ALA A 231 -1.02 -8.30 1.95
CA ALA A 231 -0.27 -9.12 2.91
C ALA A 231 0.69 -10.15 2.28
N ALA A 232 0.64 -10.38 0.96
CA ALA A 232 1.31 -11.53 0.33
C ALA A 232 2.83 -11.54 0.53
N SER A 233 3.48 -10.36 0.50
CA SER A 233 4.91 -10.26 0.79
C SER A 233 5.23 -10.63 2.23
N ALA A 234 4.51 -10.05 3.19
CA ALA A 234 4.72 -10.33 4.61
C ALA A 234 4.49 -11.82 4.95
N ILE A 235 3.44 -12.42 4.39
CA ILE A 235 3.13 -13.86 4.53
C ILE A 235 4.26 -14.70 3.95
N THR A 236 4.68 -14.38 2.71
CA THR A 236 5.73 -15.15 2.01
C THR A 236 7.08 -15.04 2.71
N ARG A 237 7.39 -13.88 3.30
CA ARG A 237 8.61 -13.63 4.07
C ARG A 237 8.56 -14.21 5.50
N GLY A 238 7.43 -14.77 5.92
CA GLY A 238 7.25 -15.35 7.26
C GLY A 238 7.22 -14.33 8.39
N ILE A 239 6.93 -13.05 8.08
CA ILE A 239 6.88 -11.95 9.07
C ILE A 239 5.45 -11.53 9.41
N PHE A 240 4.45 -12.09 8.74
CA PHE A 240 3.05 -11.83 9.00
C PHE A 240 2.58 -12.55 10.28
N ASN A 241 2.07 -11.80 11.26
CA ASN A 241 1.61 -12.36 12.52
C ASN A 241 0.11 -12.61 12.49
N ALA A 242 -0.32 -13.81 12.06
CA ALA A 242 -1.73 -14.16 11.95
C ALA A 242 -2.51 -14.21 13.29
N SER A 243 -1.84 -14.04 14.43
CA SER A 243 -2.49 -13.88 15.74
C SER A 243 -2.86 -12.43 16.07
N GLN A 244 -2.34 -11.47 15.31
CA GLN A 244 -2.57 -10.03 15.50
C GLN A 244 -3.13 -9.38 14.22
N ASP A 245 -2.61 -9.80 13.07
CA ASP A 245 -2.95 -9.24 11.77
C ASP A 245 -3.97 -10.10 11.02
N TYR A 246 -4.74 -9.45 10.16
CA TYR A 246 -5.67 -10.10 9.24
C TYR A 246 -5.17 -9.96 7.81
N ALA A 247 -5.22 -11.05 7.04
CA ALA A 247 -5.03 -10.99 5.59
C ALA A 247 -6.33 -10.51 4.93
N SER A 248 -6.77 -9.31 5.34
CA SER A 248 -7.98 -8.64 4.91
C SER A 248 -7.86 -7.13 5.17
N PRO A 249 -8.81 -6.31 4.70
CA PRO A 249 -8.83 -4.89 5.04
C PRO A 249 -9.17 -4.57 6.52
N PHE A 250 -9.60 -5.56 7.30
CA PHE A 250 -9.95 -5.39 8.71
C PHE A 250 -8.71 -5.03 9.55
N ASP A 251 -8.88 -4.08 10.46
CA ASP A 251 -7.82 -3.63 11.36
C ASP A 251 -7.70 -4.55 12.58
N GLY A 252 -6.57 -5.26 12.69
CA GLY A 252 -6.26 -6.08 13.87
C GLY A 252 -5.46 -5.34 14.95
N ASP A 253 -4.90 -4.18 14.63
CA ASP A 253 -4.02 -3.41 15.53
C ASP A 253 -4.75 -2.22 16.15
N GLY A 254 -5.48 -1.46 15.33
CA GLY A 254 -6.21 -0.25 15.72
C GLY A 254 -5.56 1.05 15.25
N HIS A 255 -4.27 1.04 14.88
CA HIS A 255 -3.58 2.24 14.38
C HIS A 255 -4.24 2.83 13.13
N GLY A 256 -4.67 1.99 12.18
CA GLY A 256 -5.34 2.42 10.95
C GLY A 256 -6.70 3.04 11.21
N THR A 257 -7.52 2.42 12.06
CA THR A 257 -8.83 2.94 12.51
C THR A 257 -8.67 4.28 13.22
N HIS A 258 -7.71 4.37 14.14
CA HIS A 258 -7.43 5.59 14.87
C HIS A 258 -6.98 6.72 13.92
N THR A 259 -6.00 6.45 13.04
CA THR A 259 -5.47 7.41 12.07
C THR A 259 -6.54 7.90 11.08
N ALA A 260 -7.34 6.98 10.54
CA ALA A 260 -8.45 7.31 9.65
C ALA A 260 -9.52 8.16 10.36
N SER A 261 -9.81 7.88 11.64
CA SER A 261 -10.79 8.64 12.42
C SER A 261 -10.33 10.08 12.70
N ILE A 262 -9.02 10.30 12.88
CA ILE A 262 -8.45 11.65 13.05
C ILE A 262 -8.64 12.48 11.78
N ALA A 263 -8.48 11.88 10.60
CA ALA A 263 -8.56 12.61 9.34
C ALA A 263 -10.00 12.73 8.80
N SER A 264 -10.73 11.61 8.71
CA SER A 264 -12.04 11.51 8.04
C SER A 264 -13.16 11.06 9.00
N GLY A 265 -12.93 10.92 10.31
CA GLY A 265 -13.98 10.47 11.22
C GLY A 265 -15.17 11.41 11.30
N ASN A 266 -16.38 10.86 11.42
CA ASN A 266 -17.61 11.63 11.65
C ASN A 266 -17.46 12.60 12.82
N HIS A 267 -18.12 13.75 12.70
CA HIS A 267 -18.17 14.73 13.78
C HIS A 267 -19.10 14.27 14.90
N GLY A 268 -18.73 14.53 16.16
CA GLY A 268 -19.63 14.35 17.29
C GLY A 268 -19.66 12.93 17.88
N ILE A 269 -18.70 12.08 17.54
CA ILE A 269 -18.65 10.70 18.04
C ILE A 269 -18.21 10.68 19.51
N PRO A 270 -19.02 10.16 20.44
CA PRO A 270 -18.63 10.10 21.86
C PRO A 270 -17.38 9.25 22.08
N VAL A 271 -16.40 9.78 22.81
CA VAL A 271 -15.19 9.05 23.22
C VAL A 271 -15.44 8.47 24.61
N ILE A 272 -15.59 7.15 24.67
CA ILE A 272 -15.84 6.42 25.92
C ILE A 272 -14.72 5.40 26.15
N VAL A 273 -13.97 5.55 27.23
CA VAL A 273 -12.89 4.62 27.60
C VAL A 273 -13.13 4.14 29.03
N ALA A 274 -13.19 2.82 29.22
CA ALA A 274 -13.49 2.19 30.51
C ALA A 274 -14.77 2.76 31.20
N GLY A 275 -15.78 3.12 30.41
CA GLY A 275 -17.04 3.70 30.91
C GLY A 275 -17.00 5.21 31.21
N HIS A 276 -15.87 5.87 31.01
CA HIS A 276 -15.72 7.31 31.21
C HIS A 276 -15.83 8.08 29.89
N HIS A 277 -16.55 9.20 29.91
CA HIS A 277 -16.72 10.09 28.76
C HIS A 277 -15.59 11.14 28.70
N PHE A 278 -14.89 11.20 27.56
CA PHE A 278 -13.80 12.15 27.32
C PHE A 278 -14.18 13.26 26.31
N GLY A 279 -15.48 13.43 26.08
CA GLY A 279 -16.02 14.36 25.10
C GLY A 279 -16.31 13.69 23.75
N ASN A 280 -16.43 14.50 22.71
CA ASN A 280 -16.77 14.02 21.36
C ASN A 280 -15.58 14.21 20.42
N ALA A 281 -15.25 13.16 19.67
CA ALA A 281 -14.27 13.16 18.60
C ALA A 281 -14.86 13.69 17.29
N SER A 282 -13.97 14.15 16.42
CA SER A 282 -14.25 14.56 15.05
C SER A 282 -12.99 14.38 14.21
N GLY A 283 -13.15 13.93 12.97
CA GLY A 283 -12.10 14.03 11.97
C GLY A 283 -11.84 15.48 11.55
N MET A 284 -10.70 15.71 10.90
CA MET A 284 -10.35 16.98 10.24
C MET A 284 -11.34 17.32 9.12
N ALA A 285 -11.83 16.30 8.41
CA ALA A 285 -12.73 16.39 7.28
C ALA A 285 -13.90 15.42 7.52
N PRO A 286 -14.83 15.74 8.45
CA PRO A 286 -15.87 14.80 8.85
C PRO A 286 -16.84 14.41 7.72
N ARG A 287 -16.83 15.11 6.58
CA ARG A 287 -17.64 14.79 5.40
C ARG A 287 -16.88 14.17 4.23
N SER A 288 -15.56 14.00 4.33
CA SER A 288 -14.82 13.23 3.33
C SER A 288 -15.17 11.75 3.38
N GLN A 289 -14.80 11.02 2.33
CA GLN A 289 -14.80 9.57 2.30
C GLN A 289 -13.41 9.10 2.72
#